data_AF-A0A7S3TP84-F1
#
_entry.id   AF-A0A7S3TP84-F1
#
_cell.length_a   1.000
_cell.length_b   1.000
_cell.length_c   1.000
_cell.angle_alpha   90.00
_cell.angle_beta   90.00
_cell.angle_gamma   90.00
#
_symmetry.space_group_name_H-M   'P 1'
#
loop_
_entity.id
_entity.type
_entity.pdbx_description
1 polymer ?
#
loop_
_entity_poly.entity_id
_entity_poly.type
_entity_poly.pdbx_seq_one_letter_code
_entity_poly.pdbx_strand_id
1 'polypeptide(L)'
;GLLLENLPHQRALCPLHPFHATERLVAAPVDGNEAACPNCYCFACDAPVSACRHWRGGEPRVPAHCNAHENAEWRTQRTNAKRRRTIAQRAQASVTPQPAQ
;
A
#
# COMPACT_ATOMS: atom_id res chain seq x y z
N GLY A 1 -27.54 -3.57 -8.60
CA GLY A 1 -26.84 -2.31 -8.29
C GLY A 1 -25.52 -2.65 -7.65
N LEU A 2 -24.44 -1.92 -7.95
CA LEU A 2 -23.14 -2.13 -7.32
C LEU A 2 -23.22 -1.69 -5.85
N LEU A 3 -23.16 -2.65 -4.93
CA LEU A 3 -23.03 -2.38 -3.50
C LEU A 3 -21.65 -1.75 -3.23
N LEU A 4 -21.59 -0.78 -2.31
CA LEU A 4 -20.37 -0.03 -1.98
C LEU A 4 -19.20 -0.95 -1.54
N GLU A 5 -19.51 -2.08 -0.92
CA GLU A 5 -18.56 -3.15 -0.57
C GLU A 5 -17.81 -3.78 -1.75
N ASN A 6 -18.34 -3.63 -2.97
CA ASN A 6 -17.74 -4.14 -4.20
C ASN A 6 -16.83 -3.14 -4.91
N LEU A 7 -16.76 -1.90 -4.45
CA LEU A 7 -15.83 -0.91 -4.99
C LEU A 7 -14.46 -1.01 -4.33
N PRO A 8 -13.36 -0.70 -5.05
CA PRO A 8 -12.04 -0.62 -4.45
C PRO A 8 -12.01 0.37 -3.28
N HIS A 9 -11.52 -0.08 -2.13
CA HIS A 9 -11.47 0.73 -0.91
C HIS A 9 -10.18 0.51 -0.12
N GLN A 10 -9.81 1.51 0.67
CA GLN A 10 -8.67 1.38 1.58
C GLN A 10 -8.97 0.25 2.55
N ARG A 11 -7.97 -0.55 2.92
CA ARG A 11 -8.15 -1.58 3.95
C ARG A 11 -8.80 -1.05 5.24
N ALA A 12 -8.46 0.16 5.65
CA ALA A 12 -9.04 0.81 6.83
C ALA A 12 -10.54 1.10 6.72
N LEU A 13 -11.08 1.10 5.51
CA LEU A 13 -12.48 1.35 5.20
C LEU A 13 -13.21 0.08 4.75
N CYS A 14 -12.61 -1.10 4.95
CA CYS A 14 -13.20 -2.37 4.54
C CYS A 14 -14.46 -2.67 5.39
N PRO A 15 -15.64 -2.86 4.76
CA PRO A 15 -16.85 -3.17 5.51
C PRO A 15 -16.90 -4.62 6.01
N LEU A 16 -16.07 -5.51 5.46
CA LEU A 16 -16.07 -6.95 5.78
C LEU A 16 -15.06 -7.34 6.87
N HIS A 17 -14.01 -6.52 7.07
CA HIS A 17 -12.95 -6.82 8.00
C HIS A 17 -12.69 -5.61 8.91
N PRO A 18 -12.94 -5.73 10.23
CA PRO A 18 -12.64 -4.68 11.19
C PRO A 18 -11.21 -4.17 11.04
N PHE A 19 -11.02 -2.89 11.35
CA PHE A 19 -9.73 -2.23 11.26
C PHE A 19 -9.38 -1.58 12.60
N HIS A 20 -8.14 -1.79 13.04
CA HIS A 20 -7.60 -1.22 14.26
C HIS A 20 -6.52 -0.19 13.91
N ALA A 21 -6.84 1.09 14.08
CA ALA A 21 -5.92 2.18 13.78
C ALA A 21 -4.78 2.21 14.80
N THR A 22 -3.56 2.47 14.32
CA THR A 22 -2.37 2.64 15.17
C THR A 22 -1.79 4.04 15.01
N GLU A 23 -1.40 4.65 16.12
CA GLU A 23 -0.79 5.99 16.09
C GLU A 23 0.64 5.98 15.55
N ARG A 24 1.30 4.81 15.57
CA ARG A 24 2.69 4.63 15.13
C ARG A 24 2.79 3.64 13.98
N LEU A 25 3.85 3.77 13.20
CA LEU A 25 4.28 2.77 12.22
C LEU A 25 4.76 1.48 12.91
N VAL A 26 3.98 0.40 12.80
CA VAL A 26 4.30 -0.92 13.37
C VAL A 26 4.71 -1.90 12.27
N ALA A 27 5.75 -2.69 12.52
CA ALA A 27 6.33 -3.64 11.56
C ALA A 27 5.50 -4.92 11.34
N ALA A 28 4.64 -5.28 12.29
CA ALA A 28 3.76 -6.45 12.24
C ALA A 28 2.29 -6.04 12.11
N PRO A 29 1.41 -6.91 11.58
CA PRO A 29 -0.03 -6.68 11.58
C PRO A 29 -0.56 -6.44 12.99
N VAL A 30 -1.45 -5.46 13.13
CA VAL A 30 -2.11 -5.15 14.40
C VAL A 30 -3.52 -5.71 14.35
N ASP A 31 -3.88 -6.53 15.33
CA ASP A 31 -5.24 -6.95 15.63
C ASP A 31 -6.07 -7.36 14.38
N GLY A 32 -5.51 -8.21 13.53
CA GLY A 32 -6.21 -8.74 12.34
C GLY A 32 -6.24 -7.80 11.13
N ASN A 33 -5.50 -6.69 11.15
CA ASN A 33 -5.41 -5.77 10.02
C ASN A 33 -4.96 -6.44 8.71
N GLU A 34 -4.26 -7.57 8.78
CA GLU A 34 -3.87 -8.34 7.60
C GLU A 34 -5.03 -9.00 6.84
N ALA A 35 -6.20 -9.17 7.47
CA ALA A 35 -7.39 -9.71 6.82
C ALA A 35 -7.92 -8.72 5.79
N ALA A 36 -8.08 -9.12 4.53
CA ALA A 36 -8.48 -8.22 3.46
C ALA A 36 -9.44 -8.93 2.49
N CYS A 37 -10.39 -8.19 1.95
CA CYS A 37 -11.24 -8.68 0.87
C CYS A 37 -10.57 -8.41 -0.49
N PRO A 38 -11.06 -9.01 -1.60
CA PRO A 38 -10.50 -8.82 -2.94
C PRO A 38 -10.44 -7.36 -3.42
N ASN A 39 -11.31 -6.50 -2.89
CA ASN A 39 -11.41 -5.08 -3.27
C ASN A 39 -10.58 -4.14 -2.37
N CYS A 40 -9.93 -4.67 -1.33
CA CYS A 40 -9.02 -3.89 -0.52
C CYS A 40 -7.79 -3.47 -1.33
N TYR A 41 -7.38 -2.21 -1.17
CA TYR A 41 -6.09 -1.74 -1.65
C TYR A 41 -5.18 -1.30 -0.51
N CYS A 42 -3.88 -1.43 -0.74
CA CYS A 42 -2.83 -0.98 0.14
C CYS A 42 -2.65 0.53 0.02
N PHE A 43 -2.95 1.28 1.08
CA PHE A 43 -2.78 2.73 1.12
C PHE A 43 -1.34 3.18 0.80
N ALA A 44 -0.33 2.51 1.38
CA ALA A 44 1.08 2.86 1.19
C ALA A 44 1.57 2.65 -0.26
N CYS A 45 1.16 1.55 -0.90
CA CYS A 45 1.59 1.22 -2.26
C CYS A 45 0.75 1.91 -3.34
N ASP A 46 -0.50 2.28 -3.05
CA ASP A 46 -1.49 2.71 -4.05
C ASP A 46 -1.79 1.59 -5.07
N ALA A 47 -1.98 0.36 -4.57
CA ALA A 47 -2.16 -0.84 -5.38
C ALA A 47 -3.05 -1.87 -4.65
N PRO A 48 -3.68 -2.82 -5.36
CA PRO A 48 -4.43 -3.92 -4.74
C PRO A 48 -3.59 -4.66 -3.69
N VAL A 49 -4.23 -5.16 -2.63
CA VAL A 49 -3.53 -5.92 -1.58
C VAL A 49 -2.77 -7.11 -2.15
N SER A 50 -3.31 -7.78 -3.16
CA SER A 50 -2.67 -8.90 -3.87
C SER A 50 -1.32 -8.55 -4.53
N ALA A 51 -1.07 -7.27 -4.82
CA ALA A 51 0.19 -6.78 -5.38
C ALA A 51 1.15 -6.24 -4.31
N CYS A 52 0.76 -6.21 -3.03
CA CYS A 52 1.53 -5.61 -1.95
C CYS A 52 2.48 -6.61 -1.29
N ARG A 53 3.78 -6.52 -1.62
CA ARG A 53 4.83 -7.39 -1.05
C ARG A 53 5.07 -7.19 0.44
N HIS A 54 4.77 -6.01 0.99
CA HIS A 54 4.98 -5.68 2.40
C HIS A 54 3.68 -5.70 3.21
N TRP A 55 2.65 -6.43 2.74
CA TRP A 55 1.32 -6.40 3.34
C TRP A 55 1.35 -6.73 4.84
N ARG A 56 1.92 -7.88 5.18
CA ARG A 56 2.12 -8.33 6.56
C ARG A 56 3.45 -7.85 7.17
N GLY A 57 4.14 -6.91 6.53
CA GLY A 57 5.53 -6.57 6.85
C GLY A 57 6.51 -7.62 6.31
N GLY A 58 7.60 -7.89 7.05
CA GLY A 58 8.59 -8.92 6.73
C GLY A 58 9.96 -8.39 6.32
N GLU A 59 10.06 -7.11 5.96
CA GLU A 59 11.35 -6.45 5.72
C GLU A 59 11.77 -5.59 6.92
N PRO A 60 13.05 -5.65 7.32
CA PRO A 60 13.55 -4.80 8.40
C PRO A 60 13.26 -3.33 8.12
N ARG A 61 12.69 -2.64 9.12
CA ARG A 61 12.38 -1.19 9.07
C ARG A 61 11.26 -0.81 8.08
N VAL A 62 10.55 -1.78 7.49
CA VAL A 62 9.34 -1.51 6.69
C VAL A 62 8.12 -1.82 7.57
N PRO A 63 7.24 -0.83 7.82
CA PRO A 63 6.01 -1.10 8.58
C PRO A 63 5.09 -2.03 7.79
N ALA A 64 4.29 -2.83 8.50
CA ALA A 64 3.29 -3.67 7.85
C ALA A 64 2.23 -2.78 7.17
N HIS A 65 2.13 -2.89 5.85
CA HIS A 65 1.23 -2.04 5.07
C HIS A 65 -0.25 -2.30 5.35
N CYS A 66 -0.60 -3.43 5.95
CA CYS A 66 -1.95 -3.70 6.42
C CYS A 66 -2.44 -2.73 7.50
N ASN A 67 -1.52 -2.10 8.26
CA ASN A 67 -1.85 -1.06 9.24
C ASN A 67 -2.01 0.34 8.61
N ALA A 68 -1.78 0.46 7.30
CA ALA A 68 -1.78 1.75 6.62
C ALA A 68 -3.20 2.32 6.48
N HIS A 69 -3.37 3.53 7.00
CA HIS A 69 -4.61 4.28 6.95
C HIS A 69 -4.32 5.77 6.80
N GLU A 70 -5.37 6.57 6.66
CA GLU A 70 -5.24 8.00 6.47
C GLU A 70 -4.76 8.70 7.75
N ASN A 71 -3.44 8.84 7.88
CA ASN A 71 -2.78 9.66 8.90
C ASN A 71 -1.51 10.32 8.34
N ALA A 72 -0.90 11.23 9.10
CA ALA A 72 0.24 12.02 8.65
C ALA A 72 1.47 11.17 8.27
N GLU A 73 1.78 10.15 9.08
CA GLU A 73 2.94 9.26 8.89
C GLU A 73 2.79 8.43 7.61
N TRP A 74 1.64 7.79 7.43
CA TRP A 74 1.35 6.99 6.24
C TRP A 74 1.24 7.85 4.97
N ARG A 75 0.68 9.06 5.04
CA ARG A 75 0.68 10.01 3.90
C ARG A 75 2.10 10.37 3.47
N THR A 76 2.99 10.57 4.43
CA THR A 76 4.41 10.84 4.20
C THR A 76 5.09 9.64 3.54
N GLN A 77 4.89 8.44 4.08
CA GLN A 77 5.40 7.18 3.50
C GLN A 77 4.92 6.97 2.06
N ARG A 78 3.61 7.13 1.81
CA ARG A 78 3.01 6.99 0.46
C ARG A 78 3.62 7.99 -0.53
N THR A 79 3.78 9.25 -0.12
CA THR A 79 4.36 10.30 -0.96
C THR A 79 5.83 10.01 -1.29
N ASN A 80 6.62 9.62 -0.28
CA ASN A 80 8.02 9.25 -0.46
C ASN A 80 8.18 8.04 -1.39
N ALA A 81 7.35 7.01 -1.22
CA ALA A 81 7.33 5.84 -2.08
C ALA A 81 6.99 6.21 -3.55
N LYS A 82 5.98 7.06 -3.76
CA LYS A 82 5.63 7.59 -5.09
C LYS A 82 6.83 8.32 -5.72
N ARG A 83 7.46 9.24 -4.99
CA ARG A 83 8.64 9.98 -5.47
C ARG A 83 9.79 9.05 -5.88
N ARG A 84 10.12 8.06 -5.05
CA ARG A 84 11.17 7.06 -5.33
C ARG A 84 10.86 6.26 -6.60
N ARG A 85 9.61 5.82 -6.79
CA ARG A 85 9.18 5.11 -8.01
C ARG A 85 9.33 5.98 -9.26
N THR A 86 8.89 7.24 -9.20
CA THR A 86 9.04 8.17 -10.33
C THR A 86 10.52 8.39 -10.69
N ILE A 87 11.40 8.56 -9.70
CA ILE A 87 12.84 8.69 -9.93
C ILE A 87 13.41 7.42 -10.59
N ALA A 88 13.07 6.24 -10.06
CA ALA A 88 13.54 4.97 -10.61
C ALA A 88 13.05 4.74 -12.04
N GLN A 89 11.79 5.07 -12.35
CA GLN A 89 11.23 4.99 -13.70
C GLN A 89 11.95 5.91 -14.68
N ARG A 90 12.25 7.15 -14.27
CA ARG A 90 13.01 8.10 -15.08
C ARG A 90 14.42 7.61 -15.35
N ALA A 91 15.11 7.09 -14.33
CA ALA A 91 16.44 6.52 -14.47
C ALA A 91 16.47 5.33 -15.43
N GLN A 92 15.46 4.44 -15.36
CA GLN A 92 15.33 3.31 -16.28
C GLN A 92 15.08 3.78 -17.72
N ALA A 93 14.21 4.77 -17.94
CA ALA A 93 13.96 5.33 -19.26
C ALA A 93 15.19 5.99 -19.91
N SER A 94 16.11 6.54 -19.10
CA SER A 94 17.38 7.10 -19.58
C SER A 94 18.46 6.05 -19.89
N VAL A 95 18.28 4.79 -19.47
CA VAL A 95 19.28 3.71 -19.65
C VAL A 95 18.92 2.77 -20.81
N THR A 96 17.65 2.70 -21.24
CA THR A 96 17.24 1.89 -22.38
C THR A 96 17.78 2.48 -23.70
N PRO A 97 18.69 1.82 -24.43
CA PRO A 97 19.15 2.32 -25.73
C PRO A 97 17.99 2.30 -26.74
N GLN A 98 17.86 3.35 -27.56
CA GLN A 98 16.97 3.33 -28.73
C GLN A 98 17.34 2.14 -29.62
N PRO A 99 16.37 1.33 -30.11
CA PRO A 99 16.68 0.31 -31.09
C PRO A 99 17.20 0.99 -32.37
N ALA A 100 18.37 0.57 -32.82
CA ALA A 100 18.94 0.98 -34.10
C ALA A 100 17.97 0.59 -35.22
N GLN A 101 17.59 1.57 -36.05
CA GLN A 101 16.90 1.37 -37.32
C GLN A 101 17.91 0.97 -38.39
#